data_AF-A0A8B9LPF7-F1
#
_entry.id   AF-A0A8B9LPF7-F1
#
_cell.length_a   1.000
_cell.length_b   1.000
_cell.length_c   1.000
_cell.angle_alpha   90.00
_cell.angle_beta   90.00
_cell.angle_gamma   90.00
#
_symmetry.space_group_name_H-M   'P 1'
#
loop_
_entity.id
_entity.type
_entity.pdbx_description
1 polymer ?
#
loop_
_entity_poly.entity_id
_entity_poly.type
_entity_poly.pdbx_seq_one_letter_code
_entity_poly.pdbx_strand_id
1 'polypeptide(L)'
;MEEVDRILIHSLRQAGTDIDEDVQSVKQFSSELIVEAVVRCLRVIDPGLGSGLSPTLPPGMSARFRLGMSLAQACQDLGYKGEIGYQTFLYSNEPEIRSLLMFLVEKLPRESAEASDQPAGKSVLLQKAIAAQIKAQLALPWLPPSCRLPLHPAAQPRPDTHGTTRSTSDLAELLNSFGGTTTGGDVLTKGTRFTHAEKFTFTQVLISLSIKLMLNARHFSNKSFQHYRGELSNSEKEDTVRVKKQTIDLLPDAENNLVKLHSLVEASAKRVVHLAAQWEKHRAPLIDEHRRLKELCSNREMESSRKLSEIKDLHDKIRQSAEEAKKKEGLYKQLITEYETLPKDVSRSAYTMRILEIVSNIKKQKEEITKILSDTKDLQKEINGLTGKLDRTFAVTDELVFKDAKKDESVRKSYKYLAALHENCTQLIQTIEDTGTIMREIRDLEEQIETENGKKTVSNLEKILEDYKAIRQENSALAAKIRDG
;
A
#
# COMPACT_ATOMS: atom_id res chain seq x y z
N MET A 1 23.64 -15.55 -2.32
CA MET A 1 22.65 -16.53 -1.81
C MET A 1 22.86 -16.79 -0.33
N GLU A 2 24.07 -17.11 0.11
CA GLU A 2 24.38 -17.41 1.53
C GLU A 2 24.08 -16.28 2.52
N GLU A 3 24.22 -15.01 2.11
CA GLU A 3 23.92 -13.85 2.98
C GLU A 3 22.41 -13.67 3.23
N VAL A 4 21.58 -13.98 2.23
CA VAL A 4 20.11 -13.95 2.35
C VAL A 4 19.64 -15.06 3.29
N ASP A 5 20.23 -16.26 3.18
CA ASP A 5 19.90 -17.39 4.05
C ASP A 5 20.25 -17.08 5.52
N ARG A 6 21.38 -16.41 5.79
CA ARG A 6 21.76 -15.98 7.15
C ARG A 6 20.75 -15.00 7.75
N ILE A 7 20.30 -14.01 6.98
CA ILE A 7 19.29 -13.04 7.42
C ILE A 7 17.94 -13.72 7.69
N LEU A 8 17.55 -14.66 6.82
CA LEU A 8 16.33 -15.46 7.00
C LEU A 8 16.40 -16.30 8.27
N ILE A 9 17.48 -17.04 8.49
CA ILE A 9 17.67 -17.88 9.68
C ILE A 9 17.60 -17.04 10.95
N HIS A 10 18.28 -15.88 10.96
CA HIS A 10 18.22 -14.95 12.09
C HIS A 10 16.80 -14.45 12.37
N SER A 11 16.06 -14.07 11.32
CA SER A 11 14.67 -13.61 11.43
C SER A 11 13.72 -14.70 11.91
N LEU A 12 13.94 -15.95 11.47
CA LEU A 12 13.16 -17.11 11.91
C LEU A 12 13.42 -17.46 13.37
N ARG A 13 14.65 -17.30 13.87
CA ARG A 13 14.97 -17.42 15.31
C ARG A 13 14.28 -16.32 16.11
N GLN A 14 14.25 -15.08 15.62
CA GLN A 14 13.53 -13.98 16.26
C GLN A 14 12.01 -14.21 16.29
N ALA A 15 11.45 -14.83 15.25
CA ALA A 15 10.05 -15.30 15.22
C ALA A 15 9.81 -16.51 16.15
N GLY A 16 10.84 -16.98 16.85
CA GLY A 16 10.80 -18.01 17.86
C GLY A 16 10.92 -19.42 17.31
N THR A 17 11.49 -19.66 16.12
CA THR A 17 11.79 -20.99 15.55
C THR A 17 13.08 -21.56 16.14
N ASP A 18 13.08 -22.84 16.54
CA ASP A 18 14.23 -23.50 17.18
C ASP A 18 15.17 -24.05 16.10
N ILE A 19 16.09 -23.20 15.64
CA ILE A 19 17.07 -23.52 14.59
C ILE A 19 18.46 -23.59 15.23
N ASP A 20 19.12 -24.74 15.11
CA ASP A 20 20.48 -24.99 15.63
C ASP A 20 21.50 -23.94 15.12
N GLU A 21 22.49 -23.62 15.94
CA GLU A 21 23.55 -22.63 15.69
C GLU A 21 24.43 -22.99 14.48
N ASP A 22 24.53 -24.28 14.17
CA ASP A 22 25.34 -24.82 13.09
C ASP A 22 24.68 -24.75 11.69
N VAL A 23 23.38 -24.40 11.62
CA VAL A 23 22.63 -24.31 10.36
C VAL A 23 22.91 -22.96 9.68
N GLN A 24 23.56 -22.98 8.52
CA GLN A 24 24.01 -21.77 7.80
C GLN A 24 23.28 -21.54 6.47
N SER A 25 22.49 -22.51 5.98
CA SER A 25 21.74 -22.38 4.73
C SER A 25 20.38 -23.08 4.78
N VAL A 26 19.43 -22.56 3.99
CA VAL A 26 18.09 -23.15 3.79
C VAL A 26 18.17 -24.58 3.21
N LYS A 27 19.29 -24.95 2.57
CA LYS A 27 19.55 -26.32 2.10
C LYS A 27 19.59 -27.37 3.22
N GLN A 28 19.92 -26.96 4.44
CA GLN A 28 20.07 -27.85 5.60
C GLN A 28 18.75 -28.02 6.37
N PHE A 29 17.65 -27.41 5.90
CA PHE A 29 16.36 -27.46 6.58
C PHE A 29 15.67 -28.80 6.32
N SER A 30 15.29 -29.49 7.40
CA SER A 30 14.41 -30.65 7.32
C SER A 30 12.96 -30.23 7.07
N SER A 31 12.14 -31.15 6.57
CA SER A 31 10.70 -30.97 6.41
C SER A 31 10.01 -30.55 7.72
N GLU A 32 10.48 -31.08 8.84
CA GLU A 32 10.02 -30.78 10.19
C GLU A 32 10.33 -29.33 10.57
N LEU A 33 11.56 -28.88 10.32
CA LEU A 33 11.98 -27.50 10.60
C LEU A 33 11.24 -26.49 9.73
N ILE A 34 10.97 -26.84 8.47
CA ILE A 34 10.20 -26.00 7.54
C ILE A 34 8.78 -25.81 8.03
N VAL A 35 8.09 -26.89 8.41
CA VAL A 35 6.71 -26.83 8.91
C VAL A 35 6.65 -26.04 10.21
N GLU A 36 7.61 -26.24 11.10
CA GLU A 36 7.72 -25.49 12.35
C GLU A 36 7.91 -23.99 12.09
N ALA A 37 8.86 -23.64 11.22
CA ALA A 37 9.16 -22.25 10.86
C ALA A 37 7.95 -21.53 10.27
N VAL A 38 7.24 -22.18 9.35
CA VAL A 38 6.06 -21.59 8.68
C VAL A 38 4.91 -21.43 9.67
N VAL A 39 4.62 -22.42 10.52
CA VAL A 39 3.56 -22.32 11.54
C VAL A 39 3.87 -21.22 12.54
N ARG A 40 5.13 -21.09 12.98
CA ARG A 40 5.53 -20.02 13.91
C ARG A 40 5.42 -18.65 13.27
N CYS A 41 5.85 -18.49 12.02
CA CYS A 41 5.66 -17.25 11.27
C CYS A 41 4.17 -16.89 11.14
N LEU A 42 3.33 -17.85 10.74
CA LEU A 42 1.88 -17.61 10.59
C LEU A 42 1.22 -17.19 11.91
N ARG A 43 1.60 -17.82 13.05
CA ARG A 43 1.07 -17.43 14.38
C ARG A 43 1.44 -16.01 14.78
N VAL A 44 2.62 -15.54 14.39
CA VAL A 44 3.10 -14.19 14.70
C VAL A 44 2.45 -13.15 13.79
N ILE A 45 2.20 -13.49 12.52
CA ILE A 45 1.61 -12.58 11.52
C ILE A 45 0.10 -12.45 11.70
N ASP A 46 -0.60 -13.58 11.79
CA ASP A 46 -2.05 -13.64 12.01
C ASP A 46 -2.38 -14.80 12.96
N PRO A 47 -2.62 -14.50 14.25
CA PRO A 47 -2.99 -15.50 15.25
C PRO A 47 -4.22 -16.33 14.87
N GLY A 48 -5.15 -15.79 14.05
CA GLY A 48 -6.35 -16.49 13.61
C GLY A 48 -6.07 -17.61 12.61
N LEU A 49 -5.08 -17.43 11.73
CA LEU A 49 -4.65 -18.43 10.75
C LEU A 49 -3.67 -19.45 11.37
N GLY A 50 -2.85 -19.03 12.33
CA GLY A 50 -1.78 -19.86 12.91
C GLY A 50 -2.17 -20.70 14.13
N SER A 51 -3.22 -20.34 14.89
CA SER A 51 -3.55 -21.04 16.15
C SER A 51 -4.13 -22.44 15.96
N GLY A 52 -4.72 -22.72 14.79
CA GLY A 52 -5.29 -24.03 14.44
C GLY A 52 -4.30 -25.03 13.85
N LEU A 53 -3.04 -24.63 13.62
CA LEU A 53 -2.03 -25.45 12.94
C LEU A 53 -1.00 -25.99 13.93
N SER A 54 -0.64 -27.27 13.78
CA SER A 54 0.38 -27.94 14.60
C SER A 54 1.78 -27.62 14.05
N PRO A 55 2.74 -27.16 14.89
CA PRO A 55 4.11 -26.91 14.47
C PRO A 55 4.91 -28.20 14.28
N THR A 56 4.43 -29.32 14.82
CA THR A 56 5.04 -30.65 14.69
C THR A 56 4.40 -31.46 13.58
N LEU A 57 5.25 -32.11 12.77
CA LEU A 57 4.84 -32.95 11.66
C LEU A 57 4.25 -34.29 12.17
N PRO A 58 3.01 -34.67 11.79
CA PRO A 58 2.40 -35.93 12.21
C PRO A 58 3.14 -37.17 11.67
N PRO A 59 3.09 -38.33 12.34
CA PRO A 59 3.78 -39.55 11.86
C PRO A 59 3.13 -40.19 10.62
N GLY A 60 1.85 -39.94 10.33
CA GLY A 60 1.12 -40.56 9.22
C GLY A 60 1.03 -39.67 7.96
N MET A 61 1.30 -40.23 6.78
CA MET A 61 1.31 -39.49 5.50
C MET A 61 -0.01 -38.78 5.17
N SER A 62 -1.17 -39.36 5.48
CA SER A 62 -2.46 -38.70 5.25
C SER A 62 -2.66 -37.47 6.14
N ALA A 63 -2.11 -37.48 7.36
CA ALA A 63 -2.15 -36.32 8.26
C ALA A 63 -1.14 -35.24 7.82
N ARG A 64 0.04 -35.66 7.32
CA ARG A 64 1.02 -34.75 6.69
C ARG A 64 0.46 -34.05 5.45
N PHE A 65 -0.26 -34.78 4.60
CA PHE A 65 -0.94 -34.19 3.43
C PHE A 65 -1.96 -33.13 3.84
N ARG A 66 -2.84 -33.43 4.81
CA ARG A 66 -3.83 -32.45 5.31
C ARG A 66 -3.17 -31.21 5.91
N LEU A 67 -2.13 -31.39 6.73
CA LEU A 67 -1.37 -30.28 7.31
C LEU A 67 -0.71 -29.44 6.21
N GLY A 68 -0.06 -30.06 5.23
CA GLY A 68 0.56 -29.37 4.10
C GLY A 68 -0.44 -28.58 3.26
N MET A 69 -1.65 -29.10 3.04
CA MET A 69 -2.72 -28.38 2.35
C MET A 69 -3.25 -27.20 3.17
N SER A 70 -3.44 -27.38 4.48
CA SER A 70 -3.85 -26.29 5.38
C SER A 70 -2.79 -25.18 5.46
N LEU A 71 -1.50 -25.53 5.45
CA LEU A 71 -0.40 -24.57 5.41
C LEU A 71 -0.35 -23.82 4.06
N ALA A 72 -0.51 -24.53 2.95
CA ALA A 72 -0.58 -23.91 1.63
C ALA A 72 -1.75 -22.92 1.55
N GLN A 73 -2.93 -23.30 2.02
CA GLN A 73 -4.10 -22.44 2.04
C GLN A 73 -3.87 -21.19 2.91
N ALA A 74 -3.34 -21.36 4.13
CA ALA A 74 -3.05 -20.23 5.02
C ALA A 74 -2.05 -19.23 4.41
N CYS A 75 -1.02 -19.73 3.70
CA CYS A 75 -0.06 -18.88 2.99
C CYS A 75 -0.69 -18.19 1.76
N GLN A 76 -1.61 -18.84 1.04
CA GLN A 76 -2.37 -18.22 -0.05
C GLN A 76 -3.34 -17.14 0.45
N ASP A 77 -4.04 -17.41 1.56
CA ASP A 77 -4.95 -16.45 2.21
C ASP A 77 -4.19 -15.21 2.72
N LEU A 78 -2.92 -15.39 3.12
CA LEU A 78 -2.00 -14.29 3.46
C LEU A 78 -1.54 -13.48 2.22
N GLY A 79 -1.83 -13.96 1.01
CA GLY A 79 -1.54 -13.28 -0.26
C GLY A 79 -0.26 -13.74 -0.95
N TYR A 80 0.24 -14.95 -0.66
CA TYR A 80 1.35 -15.52 -1.42
C TYR A 80 0.93 -15.82 -2.87
N LYS A 81 1.71 -15.35 -3.83
CA LYS A 81 1.37 -15.43 -5.28
C LYS A 81 1.98 -16.62 -6.02
N GLY A 82 2.85 -17.40 -5.37
CA GLY A 82 3.46 -18.58 -5.97
C GLY A 82 2.59 -19.82 -5.83
N GLU A 83 2.77 -20.79 -6.73
CA GLU A 83 2.14 -22.11 -6.61
C GLU A 83 2.69 -22.84 -5.38
N ILE A 84 1.81 -23.08 -4.40
CA ILE A 84 2.15 -23.79 -3.15
C ILE A 84 1.16 -24.91 -2.90
N GLY A 85 1.71 -26.07 -2.53
CA GLY A 85 0.96 -27.27 -2.19
C GLY A 85 1.63 -28.05 -1.07
N TYR A 86 1.07 -29.20 -0.73
CA TYR A 86 1.66 -30.05 0.31
C TYR A 86 3.08 -30.52 -0.06
N GLN A 87 3.39 -30.64 -1.35
CA GLN A 87 4.72 -31.03 -1.85
C GLN A 87 5.79 -30.00 -1.49
N THR A 88 5.45 -28.71 -1.43
CA THR A 88 6.39 -27.62 -1.10
C THR A 88 6.95 -27.75 0.32
N PHE A 89 6.23 -28.40 1.24
CA PHE A 89 6.65 -28.60 2.63
C PHE A 89 7.24 -29.99 2.91
N LEU A 90 6.79 -31.00 2.16
CA LEU A 90 7.18 -32.42 2.35
C LEU A 90 8.33 -32.85 1.45
N TYR A 91 8.47 -32.21 0.29
CA TYR A 91 9.46 -32.49 -0.75
C TYR A 91 10.07 -31.17 -1.24
N SER A 92 10.48 -30.34 -0.28
CA SER A 92 10.83 -28.94 -0.47
C SER A 92 11.93 -28.74 -1.51
N ASN A 93 11.67 -27.83 -2.46
CA ASN A 93 12.66 -27.34 -3.42
C ASN A 93 13.27 -26.04 -2.89
N GLU A 94 14.61 -25.95 -2.92
CA GLU A 94 15.38 -24.83 -2.34
C GLU A 94 14.91 -23.41 -2.79
N PRO A 95 14.74 -23.11 -4.09
CA PRO A 95 14.24 -21.82 -4.53
C PRO A 95 12.79 -21.53 -4.08
N GLU A 96 11.93 -22.55 -4.05
CA GLU A 96 10.52 -22.38 -3.68
C GLU A 96 10.37 -22.11 -2.19
N ILE A 97 11.06 -22.90 -1.35
CA ILE A 97 10.97 -22.72 0.10
C ILE A 97 11.64 -21.43 0.55
N ARG A 98 12.75 -21.04 -0.10
CA ARG A 98 13.39 -19.75 0.17
C ARG A 98 12.47 -18.58 -0.17
N SER A 99 11.77 -18.64 -1.31
CA SER A 99 10.81 -17.60 -1.71
C SER A 99 9.63 -17.50 -0.75
N LEU A 100 9.13 -18.65 -0.26
CA LEU A 100 8.09 -18.72 0.75
C LEU A 100 8.53 -18.12 2.09
N LEU A 101 9.71 -18.50 2.58
CA LEU A 101 10.25 -17.98 3.85
C LEU A 101 10.59 -16.49 3.76
N MET A 102 11.10 -16.01 2.61
CA MET A 102 11.28 -14.58 2.37
C MET A 102 9.97 -13.81 2.45
N PHE A 103 8.91 -14.32 1.81
CA PHE A 103 7.58 -13.71 1.88
C PHE A 103 7.05 -13.66 3.31
N LEU A 104 7.16 -14.75 4.07
CA LEU A 104 6.68 -14.82 5.45
C LEU A 104 7.49 -13.88 6.36
N VAL A 105 8.82 -13.86 6.23
CA VAL A 105 9.69 -12.97 7.01
C VAL A 105 9.43 -11.49 6.67
N GLU A 106 9.11 -11.16 5.42
CA GLU A 106 8.75 -9.80 5.04
C GLU A 106 7.44 -9.34 5.73
N LYS A 107 6.53 -10.28 6.01
CA LYS A 107 5.25 -10.04 6.67
C LYS A 107 5.29 -10.12 8.19
N LEU A 108 6.38 -10.62 8.78
CA LEU A 108 6.56 -10.59 10.23
C LEU A 108 6.50 -9.13 10.73
N PRO A 109 5.88 -8.88 11.90
CA PRO A 109 5.98 -7.60 12.57
C PRO A 109 7.46 -7.30 12.78
N ARG A 110 8.00 -6.32 12.04
CA ARG A 110 9.40 -5.91 12.19
C ARG A 110 9.56 -5.23 13.54
N GLU A 111 9.87 -6.01 14.57
CA GLU A 111 10.60 -5.48 15.72
C GLU A 111 12.00 -5.14 15.22
N SER A 112 12.23 -3.85 15.02
CA SER A 112 13.54 -3.26 14.76
C SER A 112 14.52 -3.66 15.87
N ALA A 113 15.23 -4.76 15.64
CA ALA A 113 16.51 -5.08 16.28
C ALA A 113 17.60 -4.46 15.37
N GLU A 114 18.59 -3.69 15.80
CA GLU A 114 19.09 -3.34 17.12
C GLU A 114 19.63 -1.89 17.02
N ALA A 115 19.26 -1.03 17.96
CA ALA A 115 20.15 0.04 18.37
C ALA A 115 20.50 -0.28 19.82
N SER A 116 21.69 -0.85 19.98
CA SER A 116 22.37 -1.01 21.25
C SER A 116 22.28 0.29 22.07
N ASP A 117 21.84 0.15 23.32
CA ASP A 117 22.09 1.05 24.45
C ASP A 117 21.67 2.53 24.29
N GLN A 118 20.37 2.80 24.20
CA GLN A 118 19.79 4.10 24.61
C GLN A 118 18.45 3.91 25.34
N PRO A 119 18.15 4.73 26.37
CA PRO A 119 16.95 4.56 27.17
C PRO A 119 15.72 4.78 26.30
N ALA A 120 14.86 3.76 26.20
CA ALA A 120 13.64 3.75 25.41
C ALA A 120 12.88 5.08 25.53
N GLY A 121 12.56 5.70 24.39
CA GLY A 121 11.82 6.95 24.35
C GLY A 121 10.51 6.85 25.14
N LYS A 122 10.18 7.91 25.89
CA LYS A 122 9.01 7.98 26.80
C LYS A 122 7.70 7.51 26.14
N SER A 123 7.56 7.68 24.82
CA SER A 123 6.41 7.22 24.03
C SER A 123 6.27 5.70 23.98
N VAL A 124 7.38 4.97 23.78
CA VAL A 124 7.37 3.49 23.72
C VAL A 124 7.10 2.89 25.09
N LEU A 125 7.66 3.50 26.14
CA LEU A 125 7.37 3.13 27.53
C LEU A 125 5.90 3.36 27.88
N LEU A 126 5.31 4.47 27.42
CA LEU A 126 3.89 4.77 27.61
C LEU A 126 3.00 3.77 26.87
N GLN A 127 3.30 3.46 25.60
CA GLN A 127 2.54 2.48 24.84
C GLN A 127 2.60 1.08 25.47
N LYS A 128 3.78 0.66 25.95
CA LYS A 128 3.95 -0.61 26.68
C LYS A 128 3.18 -0.63 28.00
N ALA A 129 3.16 0.49 28.73
CA ALA A 129 2.39 0.63 29.96
C ALA A 129 0.87 0.61 29.70
N ILE A 130 0.40 1.31 28.66
CA ILE A 130 -1.02 1.30 28.25
C ILE A 130 -1.44 -0.12 27.85
N ALA A 131 -0.65 -0.80 27.03
CA ALA A 131 -0.93 -2.17 26.60
C ALA A 131 -0.97 -3.15 27.79
N ALA A 132 -0.03 -3.04 28.72
CA ALA A 132 -0.01 -3.84 29.94
C ALA A 132 -1.25 -3.57 30.81
N GLN A 133 -1.64 -2.30 30.96
CA GLN A 133 -2.79 -1.92 31.77
C GLN A 133 -4.12 -2.36 31.15
N ILE A 134 -4.27 -2.23 29.83
CA ILE A 134 -5.45 -2.73 29.11
C ILE A 134 -5.54 -4.25 29.25
N LYS A 135 -4.42 -4.98 29.09
CA LYS A 135 -4.38 -6.43 29.25
C LYS A 135 -4.75 -6.86 30.67
N ALA A 136 -4.27 -6.14 31.68
CA ALA A 136 -4.65 -6.38 33.08
C ALA A 136 -6.13 -6.10 33.34
N GLN A 137 -6.70 -5.04 32.74
CA GLN A 137 -8.12 -4.72 32.90
C GLN A 137 -9.05 -5.70 32.16
N LEU A 138 -8.63 -6.20 31.00
CA LEU A 138 -9.37 -7.22 30.25
C LEU A 138 -9.31 -8.61 30.91
N ALA A 139 -8.30 -8.87 31.74
CA ALA A 139 -8.19 -10.11 32.51
C ALA A 139 -9.11 -10.15 33.75
N LEU A 140 -9.72 -9.03 34.12
CA LEU A 140 -10.68 -8.96 35.24
C LEU A 140 -12.12 -9.17 34.74
N PRO A 141 -12.95 -9.95 35.46
CA PRO A 141 -14.38 -10.03 35.18
C PRO A 141 -15.01 -8.64 35.20
N TRP A 142 -15.80 -8.31 34.17
CA TRP A 142 -16.43 -6.98 34.09
C TRP A 142 -17.40 -6.78 35.27
N LEU A 143 -17.13 -5.77 36.10
CA LEU A 143 -17.98 -5.34 37.21
C LEU A 143 -18.53 -3.93 36.97
N PRO A 144 -19.83 -3.69 37.27
CA PRO A 144 -20.45 -2.37 37.21
C PRO A 144 -19.70 -1.32 38.05
N PRO A 145 -19.68 -0.03 37.65
CA PRO A 145 -18.88 1.01 38.31
C PRO A 145 -19.11 1.18 39.81
N SER A 146 -20.33 0.92 40.29
CA SER A 146 -20.72 0.99 41.71
C SER A 146 -20.16 -0.13 42.58
N CYS A 147 -19.56 -1.16 41.97
CA CYS A 147 -18.94 -2.30 42.66
C CYS A 147 -17.40 -2.27 42.57
N ARG A 148 -16.79 -1.24 41.97
CA ARG A 148 -15.34 -1.08 41.91
C ARG A 148 -14.85 -0.34 43.15
N LEU A 149 -14.13 -1.03 44.03
CA LEU A 149 -13.40 -0.37 45.13
C LEU A 149 -12.23 0.45 44.55
N PRO A 150 -11.94 1.66 45.09
CA PRO A 150 -10.82 2.47 44.62
C PRO A 150 -9.49 1.77 44.94
N LEU A 151 -8.79 1.30 43.91
CA LEU A 151 -7.39 0.89 44.03
C LEU A 151 -6.52 2.15 44.04
N HIS A 152 -6.06 2.55 45.21
CA HIS A 152 -5.00 3.56 45.34
C HIS A 152 -3.70 3.01 44.73
N PRO A 153 -2.94 3.75 43.91
CA PRO A 153 -1.70 3.24 43.34
C PRO A 153 -0.65 3.07 44.46
N ALA A 154 -0.20 1.84 44.68
CA ALA A 154 0.98 1.58 45.49
C ALA A 154 2.21 2.19 44.79
N ALA A 155 2.94 3.02 45.53
CA ALA A 155 4.13 3.72 45.10
C ALA A 155 5.25 2.76 44.65
N GLN A 156 6.10 3.25 43.74
CA GLN A 156 7.31 2.60 43.25
C GLN A 156 8.28 2.22 44.40
N PRO A 157 9.03 1.10 44.31
CA PRO A 157 9.99 0.71 45.33
C PRO A 157 11.32 1.47 45.17
N ARG A 158 11.80 2.05 46.28
CA ARG A 158 13.22 2.38 46.49
C ARG A 158 13.89 1.24 47.28
N PRO A 159 15.20 0.98 47.08
CA PRO A 159 15.92 0.00 47.85
C PRO A 159 16.26 0.60 49.23
N ASP A 160 16.00 -0.16 50.29
CA ASP A 160 16.93 -0.42 51.40
C ASP A 160 16.18 -0.84 52.68
N THR A 161 16.62 -1.99 53.21
CA THR A 161 16.65 -2.41 54.62
C THR A 161 15.39 -2.97 55.30
N HIS A 162 15.45 -4.29 55.50
CA HIS A 162 15.02 -5.15 56.62
C HIS A 162 13.72 -4.88 57.41
N GLY A 163 12.91 -5.93 57.51
CA GLY A 163 12.07 -6.18 58.70
C GLY A 163 10.71 -6.84 58.44
N THR A 164 10.67 -8.16 58.67
CA THR A 164 9.60 -8.81 59.44
C THR A 164 8.26 -9.14 58.76
N THR A 165 8.15 -10.44 58.44
CA THR A 165 6.98 -11.34 58.51
C THR A 165 5.61 -10.88 57.99
N ARG A 166 5.25 -11.48 56.84
CA ARG A 166 3.89 -11.63 56.32
C ARG A 166 2.97 -12.36 57.31
N SER A 167 1.75 -11.87 57.44
CA SER A 167 0.58 -12.65 57.88
C SER A 167 -0.67 -11.98 57.35
N THR A 168 -1.27 -12.55 56.30
CA THR A 168 -2.72 -12.56 56.01
C THR A 168 -2.96 -13.57 54.87
N SER A 169 -2.79 -14.86 55.17
CA SER A 169 -3.44 -15.94 54.42
C SER A 169 -4.84 -16.10 55.01
N ASP A 170 -5.88 -15.48 54.44
CA ASP A 170 -7.26 -15.91 54.78
C ASP A 170 -8.37 -15.35 53.87
N LEU A 171 -8.36 -15.73 52.59
CA LEU A 171 -9.58 -15.60 51.76
C LEU A 171 -9.65 -16.67 50.66
N ALA A 172 -8.49 -17.14 50.20
CA ALA A 172 -8.38 -18.24 49.25
C ALA A 172 -8.72 -19.61 49.86
N GLU A 173 -8.44 -19.83 51.16
CA GLU A 173 -8.82 -21.06 51.88
C GLU A 173 -10.32 -21.12 52.20
N LEU A 174 -10.97 -19.96 52.43
CA LEU A 174 -12.40 -19.89 52.71
C LEU A 174 -13.29 -20.08 51.46
N LEU A 175 -12.80 -19.75 50.26
CA LEU A 175 -13.54 -19.96 49.01
C LEU A 175 -13.41 -21.40 48.46
N ASN A 176 -12.34 -22.10 48.80
CA ASN A 176 -12.16 -23.51 48.45
C ASN A 176 -13.00 -24.48 49.31
N SER A 177 -13.60 -24.04 50.40
CA SER A 177 -14.46 -24.89 51.24
C SER A 177 -15.92 -24.97 50.76
N PHE A 178 -16.35 -24.12 49.81
CA PHE A 178 -17.70 -24.13 49.25
C PHE A 178 -17.80 -24.67 47.82
N GLY A 179 -16.67 -24.93 47.15
CA GLY A 179 -16.64 -25.46 45.78
C GLY A 179 -16.59 -26.99 45.75
N GLY A 180 -17.75 -27.64 45.75
CA GLY A 180 -17.85 -29.08 45.51
C GLY A 180 -17.23 -29.48 44.18
N THR A 181 -16.21 -30.33 44.24
CA THR A 181 -15.50 -30.92 43.10
C THR A 181 -16.45 -31.81 42.27
N THR A 182 -16.88 -31.32 41.10
CA THR A 182 -17.38 -32.18 40.03
C THR A 182 -16.22 -32.64 39.17
N THR A 183 -15.57 -33.74 39.58
CA THR A 183 -14.69 -34.50 38.69
C THR A 183 -15.57 -35.30 37.73
N GLY A 184 -15.56 -34.92 36.46
CA GLY A 184 -16.02 -35.78 35.38
C GLY A 184 -15.07 -36.97 35.24
N GLY A 185 -15.64 -38.18 35.18
CA GLY A 185 -14.88 -39.40 34.90
C GLY A 185 -15.31 -40.64 35.68
N ASP A 186 -16.63 -40.94 35.75
CA ASP A 186 -17.17 -42.31 35.62
C ASP A 186 -18.70 -42.24 35.76
N VAL A 187 -19.41 -42.17 34.62
CA VAL A 187 -20.84 -42.46 34.60
C VAL A 187 -21.00 -43.96 34.45
N LEU A 188 -21.26 -44.55 35.60
CA LEU A 188 -21.79 -45.89 35.85
C LEU A 188 -22.78 -46.37 34.79
N THR A 189 -22.49 -47.55 34.26
CA THR A 189 -23.52 -48.53 33.92
C THR A 189 -24.29 -48.88 35.19
N LYS A 190 -25.50 -48.31 35.38
CA LYS A 190 -26.68 -48.95 36.00
C LYS A 190 -27.88 -47.98 35.99
N GLY A 191 -29.02 -48.49 35.52
CA GLY A 191 -30.15 -47.71 35.03
C GLY A 191 -30.97 -46.93 36.07
N THR A 192 -31.61 -45.86 35.60
CA THR A 192 -32.76 -45.24 36.26
C THR A 192 -33.73 -44.73 35.19
N ARG A 193 -34.90 -45.34 35.10
CA ARG A 193 -36.00 -44.92 34.22
C ARG A 193 -36.75 -43.77 34.92
N PHE A 194 -36.58 -42.53 34.44
CA PHE A 194 -37.52 -41.43 34.69
C PHE A 194 -38.30 -41.16 33.41
N THR A 195 -39.63 -41.13 33.50
CA THR A 195 -40.49 -40.87 32.34
C THR A 195 -40.50 -39.38 31.99
N HIS A 196 -40.77 -39.02 30.72
CA HIS A 196 -40.74 -37.64 30.23
C HIS A 196 -41.66 -36.69 31.03
N ALA A 197 -42.75 -37.23 31.61
CA ALA A 197 -43.67 -36.48 32.47
C ALA A 197 -43.01 -36.01 33.77
N GLU A 198 -42.24 -36.85 34.44
CA GLU A 198 -41.59 -36.54 35.74
C GLU A 198 -40.44 -35.55 35.59
N LYS A 199 -39.72 -35.61 34.46
CA LYS A 199 -38.72 -34.59 34.11
C LYS A 199 -39.39 -33.23 33.89
N PHE A 200 -40.55 -33.17 33.23
CA PHE A 200 -41.28 -31.92 33.02
C PHE A 200 -41.81 -31.32 34.33
N THR A 201 -42.40 -32.11 35.23
CA THR A 201 -42.85 -31.62 36.55
C THR A 201 -41.71 -31.11 37.41
N PHE A 202 -40.57 -31.81 37.43
CA PHE A 202 -39.40 -31.35 38.19
C PHE A 202 -38.83 -30.04 37.63
N THR A 203 -38.80 -29.90 36.30
CA THR A 203 -38.35 -28.67 35.64
C THR A 203 -39.33 -27.52 35.93
N GLN A 204 -40.63 -27.78 35.93
CA GLN A 204 -41.66 -26.78 36.24
C GLN A 204 -41.60 -26.32 37.71
N VAL A 205 -41.33 -27.23 38.66
CA VAL A 205 -41.14 -26.91 40.09
C VAL A 205 -39.86 -26.09 40.29
N LEU A 206 -38.75 -26.46 39.63
CA LEU A 206 -37.50 -25.69 39.69
C LEU A 206 -37.64 -24.28 39.09
N ILE A 207 -38.39 -24.14 37.98
CA ILE A 207 -38.70 -22.83 37.39
C ILE A 207 -39.56 -22.01 38.36
N SER A 208 -40.60 -22.60 38.95
CA SER A 208 -41.47 -21.91 39.93
C SER A 208 -40.70 -21.44 41.16
N LEU A 209 -39.82 -22.28 41.71
CA LEU A 209 -38.97 -21.93 42.85
C LEU A 209 -37.96 -20.83 42.48
N SER A 210 -37.36 -20.90 41.29
CA SER A 210 -36.44 -19.88 40.77
C SER A 210 -37.14 -18.54 40.57
N ILE A 211 -38.35 -18.52 40.01
CA ILE A 211 -39.16 -17.30 39.86
C ILE A 211 -39.49 -16.71 41.23
N LYS A 212 -39.85 -17.54 42.20
CA LYS A 212 -40.20 -17.10 43.56
C LYS A 212 -38.98 -16.52 44.29
N LEU A 213 -37.80 -17.12 44.14
CA LEU A 213 -36.54 -16.58 44.64
C LEU A 213 -36.19 -15.25 43.97
N MET A 214 -36.32 -15.15 42.64
CA MET A 214 -36.03 -13.91 41.90
C MET A 214 -36.97 -12.77 42.30
N LEU A 215 -38.26 -13.03 42.51
CA LEU A 215 -39.22 -12.02 42.97
C LEU A 215 -38.90 -11.54 44.39
N ASN A 216 -38.54 -12.45 45.30
CA ASN A 216 -38.13 -12.10 46.65
C ASN A 216 -36.82 -11.30 46.67
N ALA A 217 -35.83 -11.70 45.87
CA ALA A 217 -34.57 -10.95 45.71
C ALA A 217 -34.82 -9.55 45.14
N ARG A 218 -35.74 -9.42 44.17
CA ARG A 218 -36.12 -8.12 43.58
C ARG A 218 -36.85 -7.23 44.58
N HIS A 219 -37.75 -7.79 45.39
CA HIS A 219 -38.46 -7.05 46.43
C HIS A 219 -37.50 -6.58 47.55
N PHE A 220 -36.59 -7.45 47.99
CA PHE A 220 -35.56 -7.09 48.95
C PHE A 220 -34.64 -5.99 48.40
N SER A 221 -34.14 -6.15 47.18
CA SER A 221 -33.32 -5.13 46.49
C SER A 221 -34.03 -3.78 46.36
N ASN A 222 -35.32 -3.77 45.99
CA ASN A 222 -36.11 -2.54 45.93
C ASN A 222 -36.26 -1.88 47.31
N LYS A 223 -36.52 -2.66 48.37
CA LYS A 223 -36.66 -2.13 49.73
C LYS A 223 -35.34 -1.55 50.25
N SER A 224 -34.22 -2.23 49.99
CA SER A 224 -32.88 -1.73 50.30
C SER A 224 -32.56 -0.43 49.55
N PHE A 225 -32.93 -0.35 48.27
CA PHE A 225 -32.74 0.85 47.46
C PHE A 225 -33.58 2.04 47.96
N GLN A 226 -34.84 1.79 48.38
CA GLN A 226 -35.67 2.82 48.97
C GLN A 226 -35.14 3.31 50.32
N HIS A 227 -34.60 2.42 51.15
CA HIS A 227 -33.97 2.77 52.43
C HIS A 227 -32.75 3.66 52.23
N TYR A 228 -31.82 3.25 51.36
CA TYR A 228 -30.60 4.01 51.07
C TYR A 228 -30.91 5.43 50.55
N ARG A 229 -31.92 5.55 49.68
CA ARG A 229 -32.39 6.85 49.21
C ARG A 229 -33.02 7.71 50.32
N GLY A 230 -33.71 7.07 51.28
CA GLY A 230 -34.24 7.73 52.47
C GLY A 230 -33.15 8.25 53.40
N GLU A 231 -32.09 7.47 53.62
CA GLU A 231 -30.94 7.86 54.44
C GLU A 231 -30.18 9.03 53.83
N LEU A 232 -29.95 9.04 52.52
CA LEU A 232 -29.35 10.19 51.82
C LEU A 232 -30.18 11.46 52.01
N SER A 233 -31.50 11.37 51.82
CA SER A 233 -32.39 12.53 51.99
C SER A 233 -32.46 13.01 53.45
N ASN A 234 -32.39 12.12 54.43
CA ASN A 234 -32.32 12.51 55.84
C ASN A 234 -30.98 13.16 56.18
N SER A 235 -29.86 12.63 55.68
CA SER A 235 -28.54 13.25 55.86
C SER A 235 -28.52 14.68 55.30
N GLU A 236 -29.05 14.89 54.10
CA GLU A 236 -29.15 16.22 53.49
C GLU A 236 -30.00 17.19 54.34
N LYS A 237 -31.12 16.69 54.90
CA LYS A 237 -31.99 17.48 55.78
C LYS A 237 -31.30 17.80 57.10
N GLU A 238 -30.60 16.86 57.71
CA GLU A 238 -29.84 17.05 58.94
C GLU A 238 -28.75 18.11 58.75
N ASP A 239 -28.01 18.06 57.65
CA ASP A 239 -27.00 19.07 57.33
C ASP A 239 -27.63 20.43 57.05
N THR A 240 -28.77 20.47 56.36
CA THR A 240 -29.52 21.72 56.16
C THR A 240 -29.97 22.32 57.49
N VAL A 241 -30.48 21.50 58.42
CA VAL A 241 -30.87 21.95 59.76
C VAL A 241 -29.67 22.43 60.55
N ARG A 242 -28.53 21.72 60.45
CA ARG A 242 -27.27 22.10 61.09
C ARG A 242 -26.80 23.48 60.63
N VAL A 243 -26.77 23.71 59.32
CA VAL A 243 -26.40 25.01 58.73
C VAL A 243 -27.38 26.11 59.16
N LYS A 244 -28.69 25.84 59.13
CA LYS A 244 -29.71 26.82 59.56
C LYS A 244 -29.57 27.18 61.03
N LYS A 245 -29.32 26.20 61.91
CA LYS A 245 -29.08 26.43 63.34
C LYS A 245 -27.85 27.31 63.55
N GLN A 246 -26.73 26.97 62.93
CA GLN A 246 -25.51 27.78 62.98
C GLN A 246 -25.72 29.19 62.43
N THR A 247 -26.54 29.34 61.39
CA THR A 247 -26.89 30.66 60.83
C THR A 247 -27.66 31.49 61.85
N ILE A 248 -28.65 30.89 62.54
CA ILE A 248 -29.44 31.56 63.58
C ILE A 248 -28.55 32.01 64.74
N ASP A 249 -27.62 31.17 65.19
CA ASP A 249 -26.69 31.46 66.28
C ASP A 249 -25.76 32.66 65.96
N LEU A 250 -25.52 32.96 64.67
CA LEU A 250 -24.67 34.04 64.19
C LEU A 250 -25.42 35.36 63.89
N LEU A 251 -26.76 35.36 63.90
CA LEU A 251 -27.59 36.56 63.65
C LEU A 251 -27.44 37.69 64.68
N PRO A 252 -27.22 37.45 65.98
CA PRO A 252 -27.09 38.53 66.96
C PRO A 252 -25.93 39.50 66.69
N ASP A 253 -24.90 39.07 65.96
CA ASP A 253 -23.73 39.89 65.56
C ASP A 253 -23.61 39.97 64.02
N ALA A 254 -24.75 40.06 63.32
CA ALA A 254 -24.81 39.94 61.86
C ALA A 254 -23.95 40.96 61.10
N GLU A 255 -23.91 42.22 61.54
CA GLU A 255 -23.18 43.29 60.84
C GLU A 255 -21.66 43.07 60.87
N ASN A 256 -21.10 42.75 62.03
CA ASN A 256 -19.67 42.42 62.15
C ASN A 256 -19.32 41.10 61.45
N ASN A 257 -20.21 40.09 61.51
CA ASN A 257 -20.02 38.81 60.84
C ASN A 257 -20.03 38.97 59.30
N LEU A 258 -20.90 39.82 58.75
CA LEU A 258 -20.93 40.13 57.33
C LEU A 258 -19.64 40.83 56.89
N VAL A 259 -19.13 41.81 57.64
CA VAL A 259 -17.85 42.48 57.32
C VAL A 259 -16.68 41.49 57.34
N LYS A 260 -16.63 40.58 58.32
CA LYS A 260 -15.63 39.50 58.38
C LYS A 260 -15.74 38.55 57.19
N LEU A 261 -16.96 38.16 56.79
CA LEU A 261 -17.17 37.31 55.62
C LEU A 261 -16.78 38.02 54.32
N HIS A 262 -17.16 39.28 54.15
CA HIS A 262 -16.77 40.08 52.98
C HIS A 262 -15.25 40.21 52.87
N SER A 263 -14.56 40.54 53.96
CA SER A 263 -13.09 40.61 53.95
C SER A 263 -12.43 39.25 53.66
N LEU A 264 -13.00 38.15 54.17
CA LEU A 264 -12.50 36.80 53.90
C LEU A 264 -12.72 36.38 52.44
N VAL A 265 -13.86 36.74 51.85
CA VAL A 265 -14.18 36.55 50.43
C VAL A 265 -13.29 37.41 49.54
N GLU A 266 -13.04 38.67 49.91
CA GLU A 266 -12.16 39.55 49.15
C GLU A 266 -10.70 39.06 49.21
N ALA A 267 -10.24 38.63 50.38
CA ALA A 267 -8.93 38.04 50.55
C ALA A 267 -8.79 36.71 49.78
N SER A 268 -9.84 35.88 49.75
CA SER A 268 -9.82 34.64 48.97
C SER A 268 -9.83 34.90 47.48
N ALA A 269 -10.61 35.87 46.99
CA ALA A 269 -10.63 36.29 45.59
C ALA A 269 -9.24 36.81 45.16
N LYS A 270 -8.61 37.67 45.99
CA LYS A 270 -7.24 38.15 45.75
C LYS A 270 -6.23 37.00 45.68
N ARG A 271 -6.33 35.99 46.56
CA ARG A 271 -5.49 34.79 46.52
C ARG A 271 -5.68 33.98 45.24
N VAL A 272 -6.92 33.80 44.78
CA VAL A 272 -7.21 33.08 43.53
C VAL A 272 -6.61 33.80 42.33
N VAL A 273 -6.77 35.12 42.23
CA VAL A 273 -6.18 35.90 41.14
C VAL A 273 -4.65 35.83 41.16
N HIS A 274 -4.04 35.92 42.35
CA HIS A 274 -2.58 35.81 42.49
C HIS A 274 -2.07 34.43 42.06
N LEU A 275 -2.74 33.35 42.48
CA LEU A 275 -2.41 31.98 42.07
C LEU A 275 -2.60 31.78 40.56
N ALA A 276 -3.65 32.35 39.96
CA ALA A 276 -3.86 32.30 38.52
C ALA A 276 -2.74 33.01 37.76
N ALA A 277 -2.27 34.17 38.24
CA ALA A 277 -1.15 34.89 37.65
C ALA A 277 0.17 34.11 37.75
N GLN A 278 0.44 33.49 38.91
CA GLN A 278 1.61 32.62 39.08
C GLN A 278 1.54 31.40 38.16
N TRP A 279 0.37 30.77 38.06
CA TRP A 279 0.14 29.63 37.18
C TRP A 279 0.36 30.01 35.71
N GLU A 280 -0.18 31.13 35.25
CA GLU A 280 -0.05 31.53 33.85
C GLU A 280 1.40 31.85 33.48
N LYS A 281 2.19 32.41 34.42
CA LYS A 281 3.64 32.63 34.24
C LYS A 281 4.42 31.34 33.96
N HIS A 282 3.96 30.20 34.48
CA HIS A 282 4.57 28.89 34.22
C HIS A 282 3.91 28.16 33.03
N ARG A 283 2.60 28.29 32.87
CA ARG A 283 1.84 27.61 31.82
C ARG A 283 2.16 28.13 30.42
N ALA A 284 2.22 29.45 30.23
CA ALA A 284 2.50 30.05 28.94
C ALA A 284 3.82 29.54 28.30
N PRO A 285 4.99 29.58 28.98
CA PRO A 285 6.23 29.10 28.39
C PRO A 285 6.24 27.58 28.15
N LEU A 286 5.53 26.80 28.97
CA LEU A 286 5.38 25.35 28.74
C LEU A 286 4.54 25.05 27.49
N ILE A 287 3.48 25.83 27.24
CA ILE A 287 2.67 25.69 26.03
C ILE A 287 3.48 26.09 24.79
N ASP A 288 4.24 27.17 24.87
CA ASP A 288 5.08 27.62 23.76
C ASP A 288 6.19 26.61 23.46
N GLU A 289 6.84 26.06 24.48
CA GLU A 289 7.84 25.01 24.30
C GLU A 289 7.21 23.72 23.75
N HIS A 290 6.01 23.35 24.19
CA HIS A 290 5.28 22.22 23.62
C HIS A 290 4.98 22.42 22.13
N ARG A 291 4.54 23.62 21.74
CA ARG A 291 4.30 23.98 20.34
C ARG A 291 5.58 23.91 19.52
N ARG A 292 6.67 24.50 20.03
CA ARG A 292 8.00 24.48 19.39
C ARG A 292 8.50 23.06 19.17
N LEU A 293 8.42 22.20 20.19
CA LEU A 293 8.83 20.80 20.10
C LEU A 293 7.96 20.02 19.11
N LYS A 294 6.66 20.28 19.08
CA LYS A 294 5.74 19.65 18.13
C LYS A 294 6.09 20.01 16.69
N GLU A 295 6.38 21.28 16.42
CA GLU A 295 6.83 21.75 15.11
C GLU A 295 8.18 21.12 14.71
N LEU A 296 9.15 21.07 15.63
CA LEU A 296 10.44 20.44 15.39
C LEU A 296 10.29 18.94 15.05
N CYS A 297 9.43 18.22 15.77
CA CYS A 297 9.11 16.82 15.49
C CYS A 297 8.49 16.65 14.10
N SER A 298 7.51 17.48 13.75
CA SER A 298 6.86 17.46 12.43
C SER A 298 7.85 17.73 11.30
N ASN A 299 8.74 18.71 11.47
CA ASN A 299 9.76 19.04 10.47
C ASN A 299 10.76 17.89 10.31
N ARG A 300 11.21 17.28 11.42
CA ARG A 300 12.10 16.11 11.38
C ARG A 300 11.46 14.90 10.69
N GLU A 301 10.16 14.68 10.92
CA GLU A 301 9.40 13.62 10.26
C GLU A 301 9.32 13.87 8.75
N MET A 302 8.99 15.10 8.34
CA MET A 302 8.97 15.48 6.93
C MET A 302 10.33 15.32 6.25
N GLU A 303 11.42 15.76 6.89
CA GLU A 303 12.78 15.56 6.38
C GLU A 303 13.15 14.08 6.26
N SER A 304 12.76 13.26 7.26
CA SER A 304 12.99 11.81 7.23
C SER A 304 12.24 11.17 6.07
N SER A 305 10.96 11.52 5.86
CA SER A 305 10.16 11.05 4.73
C SER A 305 10.77 11.47 3.39
N ARG A 306 11.29 12.71 3.29
CA ARG A 306 11.97 13.18 2.08
C ARG A 306 13.23 12.36 1.79
N LYS A 307 14.08 12.14 2.80
CA LYS A 307 15.29 11.31 2.67
C LYS A 307 14.95 9.87 2.30
N LEU A 308 13.89 9.30 2.86
CA LEU A 308 13.43 7.96 2.50
C LEU A 308 12.97 7.87 1.03
N SER A 309 12.28 8.90 0.54
CA SER A 309 11.93 8.98 -0.88
C SER A 309 13.17 9.07 -1.77
N GLU A 310 14.13 9.92 -1.41
CA GLU A 310 15.41 10.05 -2.13
C GLU A 310 16.17 8.72 -2.17
N ILE A 311 16.23 7.98 -1.05
CA ILE A 311 16.86 6.65 -0.99
C ILE A 311 16.15 5.66 -1.91
N LYS A 312 14.80 5.67 -1.92
CA LYS A 312 14.01 4.80 -2.79
C LYS A 312 14.31 5.08 -4.27
N ASP A 313 14.33 6.35 -4.66
CA ASP A 313 14.64 6.75 -6.04
C ASP A 313 16.05 6.34 -6.44
N LEU A 314 17.02 6.44 -5.51
CA LEU A 314 18.39 5.97 -5.74
C LEU A 314 18.46 4.46 -5.91
N HIS A 315 17.75 3.69 -5.08
CA HIS A 315 17.67 2.23 -5.22
C HIS A 315 17.06 1.82 -6.56
N ASP A 316 16.00 2.48 -7.01
CA ASP A 316 15.38 2.20 -8.30
C ASP A 316 16.35 2.50 -9.46
N LYS A 317 17.11 3.61 -9.38
CA LYS A 317 18.17 3.94 -10.36
C LYS A 317 19.31 2.91 -10.36
N ILE A 318 19.77 2.48 -9.19
CA ILE A 318 20.80 1.45 -9.07
C ILE A 318 20.32 0.16 -9.72
N ARG A 319 19.08 -0.26 -9.43
CA ARG A 319 18.48 -1.45 -10.03
C ARG A 319 18.41 -1.34 -11.55
N GLN A 320 17.89 -0.23 -12.07
CA GLN A 320 17.80 -0.01 -13.52
C GLN A 320 19.19 -0.08 -14.17
N SER A 321 20.18 0.61 -13.59
CA SER A 321 21.55 0.60 -14.11
C SER A 321 22.18 -0.80 -14.06
N ALA A 322 21.90 -1.60 -13.01
CA ALA A 322 22.39 -2.97 -12.90
C ALA A 322 21.74 -3.90 -13.93
N GLU A 323 20.44 -3.77 -14.17
CA GLU A 323 19.72 -4.53 -15.20
C GLU A 323 20.23 -4.17 -16.61
N GLU A 324 20.45 -2.88 -16.89
CA GLU A 324 21.05 -2.42 -18.14
C GLU A 324 22.48 -2.93 -18.33
N ALA A 325 23.31 -2.91 -17.28
CA ALA A 325 24.66 -3.44 -17.31
C ALA A 325 24.65 -4.94 -17.63
N LYS A 326 23.78 -5.73 -16.99
CA LYS A 326 23.63 -7.17 -17.25
C LYS A 326 23.19 -7.45 -18.68
N LYS A 327 22.24 -6.69 -19.21
CA LYS A 327 21.79 -6.80 -20.61
C LYS A 327 22.94 -6.50 -21.58
N LYS A 328 23.67 -5.41 -21.35
CA LYS A 328 24.83 -5.01 -22.17
C LYS A 328 25.97 -6.03 -22.09
N GLU A 329 26.21 -6.61 -20.92
CA GLU A 329 27.23 -7.67 -20.76
C GLU A 329 26.84 -8.94 -21.53
N GLY A 330 25.57 -9.34 -21.49
CA GLY A 330 25.05 -10.47 -22.28
C GLY A 330 25.22 -10.22 -23.78
N LEU A 331 24.84 -9.03 -24.24
CA LEU A 331 25.00 -8.61 -25.64
C LEU A 331 26.49 -8.57 -26.04
N TYR A 332 27.36 -8.03 -25.19
CA TYR A 332 28.79 -7.96 -25.44
C TYR A 332 29.40 -9.36 -25.63
N LYS A 333 29.02 -10.34 -24.79
CA LYS A 333 29.45 -11.74 -24.95
C LYS A 333 29.02 -12.30 -26.31
N GLN A 334 27.78 -12.05 -26.72
CA GLN A 334 27.28 -12.48 -28.04
C GLN A 334 28.09 -11.84 -29.18
N LEU A 335 28.30 -10.52 -29.14
CA LEU A 335 29.06 -9.81 -30.17
C LEU A 335 30.53 -10.25 -30.25
N ILE A 336 31.16 -10.62 -29.14
CA ILE A 336 32.52 -11.19 -29.18
C ILE A 336 32.50 -12.50 -29.96
N THR A 337 31.59 -13.41 -29.63
CA THR A 337 31.49 -14.70 -30.32
C THR A 337 31.24 -14.51 -31.82
N GLU A 338 30.35 -13.60 -32.20
CA GLU A 338 30.13 -13.26 -33.61
C GLU A 338 31.40 -12.67 -34.25
N TYR A 339 32.06 -11.72 -33.61
CA TYR A 339 33.30 -11.11 -34.12
C TYR A 339 34.43 -12.13 -34.33
N GLU A 340 34.55 -13.13 -33.46
CA GLU A 340 35.53 -14.21 -33.61
C GLU A 340 35.29 -15.04 -34.89
N THR A 341 34.02 -15.20 -35.29
CA THR A 341 33.62 -15.95 -36.50
C THR A 341 33.68 -15.12 -37.78
N LEU A 342 33.75 -13.80 -37.71
CA LEU A 342 33.76 -12.93 -38.89
C LEU A 342 35.15 -12.86 -39.58
N PRO A 343 35.18 -12.64 -40.92
CA PRO A 343 36.39 -12.29 -41.65
C PRO A 343 37.01 -10.98 -41.13
N LYS A 344 38.35 -10.96 -41.01
CA LYS A 344 39.14 -9.84 -40.45
C LYS A 344 39.90 -9.05 -41.53
N ASP A 345 39.39 -9.11 -42.75
CA ASP A 345 39.97 -8.50 -43.96
C ASP A 345 39.85 -6.96 -43.96
N VAL A 346 38.75 -6.42 -43.42
CA VAL A 346 38.53 -4.98 -43.32
C VAL A 346 38.84 -4.49 -41.91
N SER A 347 39.74 -3.50 -41.81
CA SER A 347 40.11 -2.92 -40.52
C SER A 347 38.93 -2.20 -39.84
N ARG A 348 38.85 -2.29 -38.51
CA ARG A 348 37.90 -1.51 -37.70
C ARG A 348 37.93 -0.02 -38.01
N SER A 349 39.11 0.52 -38.34
CA SER A 349 39.28 1.92 -38.73
C SER A 349 38.46 2.28 -39.95
N ALA A 350 38.44 1.43 -40.98
CA ALA A 350 37.66 1.66 -42.20
C ALA A 350 36.16 1.72 -41.92
N TYR A 351 35.63 0.80 -41.10
CA TYR A 351 34.23 0.86 -40.67
C TYR A 351 33.93 2.11 -39.83
N THR A 352 34.83 2.45 -38.91
CA THR A 352 34.66 3.64 -38.04
C THR A 352 34.63 4.91 -38.87
N MET A 353 35.54 5.07 -39.82
CA MET A 353 35.57 6.21 -40.75
C MET A 353 34.27 6.29 -41.56
N ARG A 354 33.83 5.17 -42.15
CA ARG A 354 32.58 5.12 -42.93
C ARG A 354 31.35 5.46 -42.08
N ILE A 355 31.28 4.95 -40.84
CA ILE A 355 30.18 5.27 -39.91
C ILE A 355 30.21 6.77 -39.55
N LEU A 356 31.39 7.33 -39.26
CA LEU A 356 31.52 8.76 -38.94
C LEU A 356 31.15 9.65 -40.13
N GLU A 357 31.50 9.26 -41.36
CA GLU A 357 31.06 9.93 -42.59
C GLU A 357 29.55 9.88 -42.74
N ILE A 358 28.93 8.70 -42.54
CA ILE A 358 27.47 8.54 -42.56
C ILE A 358 26.82 9.42 -41.50
N VAL A 359 27.36 9.46 -40.27
CA VAL A 359 26.84 10.30 -39.17
C VAL A 359 26.95 11.79 -39.52
N SER A 360 28.07 12.21 -40.10
CA SER A 360 28.28 13.59 -40.56
C SER A 360 27.28 13.97 -41.66
N ASN A 361 27.06 13.07 -42.62
CA ASN A 361 26.08 13.26 -43.69
C ASN A 361 24.65 13.33 -43.15
N ILE A 362 24.27 12.46 -42.21
CA ILE A 362 22.95 12.50 -41.55
C ILE A 362 22.76 13.82 -40.80
N LYS A 363 23.81 14.31 -40.12
CA LYS A 363 23.74 15.60 -39.42
C LYS A 363 23.50 16.75 -40.41
N LYS A 364 24.26 16.78 -41.51
CA LYS A 364 24.10 17.77 -42.58
C LYS A 364 22.69 17.71 -43.21
N GLN A 365 22.20 16.50 -43.48
CA GLN A 365 20.84 16.30 -43.99
C GLN A 365 19.79 16.81 -43.01
N LYS A 366 19.94 16.59 -41.70
CA LYS A 366 19.00 17.14 -40.69
C LYS A 366 18.99 18.66 -40.68
N GLU A 367 20.15 19.29 -40.80
CA GLU A 367 20.27 20.75 -40.89
C GLU A 367 19.59 21.28 -42.16
N GLU A 368 19.82 20.64 -43.30
CA GLU A 368 19.17 20.98 -44.58
C GLU A 368 17.65 20.78 -44.54
N ILE A 369 17.15 19.68 -43.99
CA ILE A 369 15.71 19.44 -43.78
C ILE A 369 15.12 20.54 -42.90
N THR A 370 15.79 20.90 -41.80
CA THR A 370 15.32 21.97 -40.90
C THR A 370 15.22 23.30 -41.63
N LYS A 371 16.20 23.60 -42.50
CA LYS A 371 16.17 24.79 -43.35
C LYS A 371 14.99 24.76 -44.32
N ILE A 372 14.80 23.65 -45.05
CA ILE A 372 13.69 23.48 -46.00
C ILE A 372 12.33 23.63 -45.29
N LEU A 373 12.19 23.09 -44.07
CA LEU A 373 10.97 23.25 -43.27
C LEU A 373 10.72 24.71 -42.87
N SER A 374 11.77 25.47 -42.52
CA SER A 374 11.65 26.90 -42.23
C SER A 374 11.22 27.67 -43.48
N ASP A 375 11.89 27.45 -44.60
CA ASP A 375 11.62 28.11 -45.87
C ASP A 375 10.18 27.81 -46.34
N THR A 376 9.73 26.56 -46.20
CA THR A 376 8.35 26.14 -46.52
C THR A 376 7.33 26.86 -45.63
N LYS A 377 7.63 27.01 -44.34
CA LYS A 377 6.76 27.72 -43.40
C LYS A 377 6.66 29.21 -43.73
N ASP A 378 7.75 29.82 -44.15
CA ASP A 378 7.77 31.24 -44.52
C ASP A 378 7.07 31.49 -45.86
N LEU A 379 7.26 30.61 -46.85
CA LEU A 379 6.46 30.62 -48.08
C LEU A 379 4.96 30.48 -47.79
N GLN A 380 4.56 29.56 -46.90
CA GLN A 380 3.15 29.40 -46.54
C GLN A 380 2.57 30.67 -45.88
N LYS A 381 3.35 31.38 -45.05
CA LYS A 381 2.92 32.66 -44.48
C LYS A 381 2.77 33.74 -45.56
N GLU A 382 3.69 33.79 -46.52
CA GLU A 382 3.64 34.74 -47.63
C GLU A 382 2.40 34.49 -48.50
N ILE A 383 2.14 33.23 -48.87
CA ILE A 383 0.93 32.81 -49.60
C ILE A 383 -0.32 33.27 -48.83
N ASN A 384 -0.44 32.90 -47.55
CA ASN A 384 -1.61 33.28 -46.75
C ASN A 384 -1.76 34.81 -46.62
N GLY A 385 -0.64 35.53 -46.52
CA GLY A 385 -0.61 36.98 -46.45
C GLY A 385 -1.10 37.64 -47.75
N LEU A 386 -0.64 37.15 -48.89
CA LEU A 386 -1.04 37.61 -50.22
C LEU A 386 -2.50 37.27 -50.52
N THR A 387 -2.94 36.04 -50.22
CA THR A 387 -4.35 35.63 -50.35
C THR A 387 -5.26 36.53 -49.53
N GLY A 388 -4.95 36.75 -48.25
CA GLY A 388 -5.75 37.66 -47.42
C GLY A 388 -5.70 39.12 -47.87
N LYS A 389 -4.60 39.57 -48.49
CA LYS A 389 -4.52 40.91 -49.09
C LYS A 389 -5.39 41.01 -50.35
N LEU A 390 -5.39 39.98 -51.19
CA LEU A 390 -6.24 39.88 -52.38
C LEU A 390 -7.72 39.97 -51.99
N ASP A 391 -8.16 39.14 -51.02
CA ASP A 391 -9.56 39.10 -50.57
C ASP A 391 -10.04 40.45 -50.03
N ARG A 392 -9.26 41.08 -49.15
CA ARG A 392 -9.62 42.40 -48.59
C ARG A 392 -9.65 43.49 -49.66
N THR A 393 -8.69 43.49 -50.57
CA THR A 393 -8.62 44.50 -51.64
C THR A 393 -9.77 44.32 -52.62
N PHE A 394 -10.11 43.07 -52.96
CA PHE A 394 -11.24 42.76 -53.81
C PHE A 394 -12.56 43.16 -53.16
N ALA A 395 -12.80 42.80 -51.89
CA ALA A 395 -14.04 43.16 -51.19
C ALA A 395 -14.31 44.67 -51.17
N VAL A 396 -13.29 45.48 -50.87
CA VAL A 396 -13.41 46.95 -50.89
C VAL A 396 -13.68 47.46 -52.30
N THR A 397 -12.97 46.91 -53.30
CA THR A 397 -13.13 47.34 -54.70
C THR A 397 -14.52 46.95 -55.23
N ASP A 398 -14.99 45.73 -54.95
CA ASP A 398 -16.30 45.23 -55.32
C ASP A 398 -17.42 46.09 -54.73
N GLU A 399 -17.35 46.42 -53.43
CA GLU A 399 -18.35 47.26 -52.76
C GLU A 399 -18.41 48.68 -53.35
N LEU A 400 -17.26 49.32 -53.56
CA LEU A 400 -17.19 50.68 -54.10
C LEU A 400 -17.71 50.75 -55.54
N VAL A 401 -17.25 49.83 -56.40
CA VAL A 401 -17.65 49.80 -57.81
C VAL A 401 -19.13 49.41 -57.93
N PHE A 402 -19.63 48.50 -57.09
CA PHE A 402 -21.05 48.12 -57.06
C PHE A 402 -21.96 49.30 -56.68
N LYS A 403 -21.55 50.11 -55.70
CA LYS A 403 -22.30 51.30 -55.26
C LYS A 403 -22.45 52.33 -56.38
N ASP A 404 -21.40 52.57 -57.15
CA ASP A 404 -21.39 53.54 -58.25
C ASP A 404 -22.06 53.00 -59.52
N ALA A 405 -21.98 51.68 -59.77
CA ALA A 405 -22.68 50.99 -60.87
C ALA A 405 -24.22 51.09 -60.81
N LYS A 406 -24.78 51.43 -59.65
CA LYS A 406 -26.22 51.73 -59.50
C LYS A 406 -26.62 53.04 -60.19
N LYS A 407 -25.70 53.99 -60.32
CA LYS A 407 -25.95 55.36 -60.80
C LYS A 407 -25.53 55.58 -62.25
N ASP A 408 -24.46 54.91 -62.70
CA ASP A 408 -23.86 55.11 -64.02
C ASP A 408 -23.77 53.78 -64.81
N GLU A 409 -24.27 53.78 -66.04
CA GLU A 409 -24.26 52.64 -66.96
C GLU A 409 -22.83 52.26 -67.40
N SER A 410 -21.92 53.23 -67.51
CA SER A 410 -20.51 52.96 -67.83
C SER A 410 -19.84 52.18 -66.71
N VAL A 411 -20.06 52.60 -65.45
CA VAL A 411 -19.52 51.92 -64.26
C VAL A 411 -20.12 50.52 -64.10
N ARG A 412 -21.37 50.32 -64.53
CA ARG A 412 -22.00 48.99 -64.55
C ARG A 412 -21.30 48.00 -65.47
N LYS A 413 -20.80 48.44 -66.62
CA LYS A 413 -19.95 47.61 -67.49
C LYS A 413 -18.63 47.28 -66.81
N SER A 414 -17.98 48.27 -66.18
CA SER A 414 -16.75 48.06 -65.41
C SER A 414 -16.92 47.07 -64.26
N TYR A 415 -18.06 47.11 -63.55
CA TYR A 415 -18.39 46.14 -62.50
C TYR A 415 -18.45 44.70 -63.03
N LYS A 416 -19.10 44.49 -64.18
CA LYS A 416 -19.15 43.16 -64.82
C LYS A 416 -17.77 42.66 -65.21
N TYR A 417 -16.90 43.53 -65.72
CA TYR A 417 -15.51 43.17 -66.02
C TYR A 417 -14.71 42.85 -64.77
N LEU A 418 -14.92 43.57 -63.66
CA LEU A 418 -14.27 43.29 -62.38
C LEU A 418 -14.67 41.91 -61.83
N ALA A 419 -15.97 41.60 -61.82
CA ALA A 419 -16.47 40.29 -61.38
C ALA A 419 -15.93 39.15 -62.26
N ALA A 420 -15.97 39.33 -63.59
CA ALA A 420 -15.43 38.35 -64.53
C ALA A 420 -13.91 38.16 -64.37
N LEU A 421 -13.16 39.24 -64.09
CA LEU A 421 -11.72 39.14 -63.83
C LEU A 421 -11.45 38.32 -62.57
N HIS A 422 -12.17 38.57 -61.49
CA HIS A 422 -12.00 37.83 -60.25
C HIS A 422 -12.33 36.34 -60.43
N GLU A 423 -13.44 36.03 -61.08
CA GLU A 423 -13.82 34.64 -61.39
C GLU A 423 -12.76 33.93 -62.23
N ASN A 424 -12.26 34.57 -63.30
CA ASN A 424 -11.19 34.01 -64.13
C ASN A 424 -9.89 33.80 -63.35
N CYS A 425 -9.52 34.73 -62.47
CA CYS A 425 -8.33 34.58 -61.61
C CYS A 425 -8.50 33.44 -60.60
N THR A 426 -9.69 33.28 -60.00
CA THR A 426 -9.99 32.15 -59.12
C THR A 426 -9.88 30.81 -59.86
N GLN A 427 -10.44 30.71 -61.07
CA GLN A 427 -10.32 29.51 -61.91
C GLN A 427 -8.85 29.23 -62.30
N LEU A 428 -8.06 30.27 -62.58
CA LEU A 428 -6.64 30.13 -62.88
C LEU A 428 -5.86 29.57 -61.67
N ILE A 429 -6.11 30.08 -60.46
CA ILE A 429 -5.49 29.57 -59.24
C ILE A 429 -5.82 28.09 -59.05
N GLN A 430 -7.10 27.72 -59.16
CA GLN A 430 -7.54 26.32 -59.04
C GLN A 430 -6.83 25.42 -60.07
N THR A 431 -6.74 25.85 -61.32
CA THR A 431 -6.07 25.09 -62.38
C THR A 431 -4.59 24.87 -62.08
N ILE A 432 -3.91 25.87 -61.50
CA ILE A 432 -2.49 25.75 -61.09
C ILE A 432 -2.35 24.76 -59.92
N GLU A 433 -3.24 24.80 -58.94
CA GLU A 433 -3.25 23.86 -57.81
C GLU A 433 -3.51 22.41 -58.24
N ASP A 434 -4.48 22.21 -59.13
CA ASP A 434 -4.81 20.91 -59.71
C ASP A 434 -3.63 20.37 -60.53
N THR A 435 -3.01 21.22 -61.36
CA THR A 435 -1.78 20.86 -62.11
C THR A 435 -0.67 20.44 -61.17
N GLY A 436 -0.49 21.15 -60.05
CA GLY A 436 0.49 20.81 -59.02
C GLY A 436 0.21 19.45 -58.36
N THR A 437 -1.06 19.08 -58.21
CA THR A 437 -1.47 17.78 -57.65
C THR A 437 -1.22 16.65 -58.64
N ILE A 438 -1.60 16.84 -59.90
CA ILE A 438 -1.32 15.87 -60.97
C ILE A 438 0.19 15.65 -61.14
N MET A 439 1.01 16.71 -61.08
CA MET A 439 2.48 16.57 -61.17
C MET A 439 3.07 15.74 -60.03
N ARG A 440 2.53 15.85 -58.81
CA ARG A 440 2.94 15.01 -57.67
C ARG A 440 2.55 13.55 -57.90
N GLU A 441 1.32 13.29 -58.33
CA GLU A 441 0.86 11.93 -58.64
C GLU A 441 1.66 11.28 -59.77
N ILE A 442 1.99 12.03 -60.83
CA ILE A 442 2.86 11.55 -61.92
C ILE A 442 4.20 11.10 -61.35
N ARG A 443 4.83 11.93 -60.52
CA ARG A 443 6.13 11.62 -59.92
C ARG A 443 6.08 10.39 -59.02
N ASP A 444 5.03 10.24 -58.22
CA ASP A 444 4.84 9.08 -57.35
C ASP A 444 4.66 7.79 -58.17
N LEU A 445 3.93 7.86 -59.29
CA LEU A 445 3.78 6.75 -60.23
C LEU A 445 5.10 6.42 -60.94
N GLU A 446 5.88 7.43 -61.33
CA GLU A 446 7.22 7.24 -61.91
C GLU A 446 8.15 6.51 -60.92
N GLU A 447 8.14 6.88 -59.65
CA GLU A 447 8.94 6.22 -58.60
C GLU A 447 8.50 4.75 -58.39
N GLN A 448 7.19 4.47 -58.45
CA GLN A 448 6.68 3.10 -58.38
C GLN A 448 7.12 2.27 -59.59
N ILE A 449 7.07 2.84 -60.80
CA ILE A 449 7.55 2.17 -62.02
C ILE A 449 9.03 1.84 -61.89
N GLU A 450 9.85 2.77 -61.42
CA GLU A 450 11.29 2.56 -61.25
C GLU A 450 11.59 1.49 -60.19
N THR A 451 10.82 1.48 -59.10
CA THR A 451 10.91 0.46 -58.05
C THR A 451 10.56 -0.94 -58.58
N GLU A 452 9.48 -1.08 -59.35
CA GLU A 452 9.09 -2.36 -59.95
C GLU A 452 10.09 -2.84 -61.01
N ASN A 453 10.62 -1.93 -61.84
CA ASN A 453 11.69 -2.24 -62.78
C ASN A 453 12.97 -2.73 -62.07
N GLY A 454 13.29 -2.13 -60.92
CA GLY A 454 14.45 -2.50 -60.10
C GLY A 454 14.38 -3.93 -59.54
N LYS A 455 13.18 -4.51 -59.37
CA LYS A 455 13.00 -5.88 -58.84
C LYS A 455 13.44 -6.97 -59.83
N LYS A 456 13.69 -6.64 -61.10
CA LYS A 456 14.11 -7.57 -62.17
C LYS A 456 13.22 -8.82 -62.27
N THR A 457 11.94 -8.71 -61.89
CA THR A 457 11.00 -9.83 -61.81
C THR A 457 10.86 -10.54 -63.16
N VAL A 458 10.82 -9.79 -64.26
CA VAL A 458 10.74 -10.35 -65.62
C VAL A 458 11.96 -11.20 -65.95
N SER A 459 13.16 -10.69 -65.72
CA SER A 459 14.41 -11.44 -65.96
C SER A 459 14.52 -12.69 -65.09
N ASN A 460 14.06 -12.62 -63.84
CA ASN A 460 14.02 -13.78 -62.95
C ASN A 460 13.01 -14.83 -63.44
N LEU A 461 11.83 -14.42 -63.91
CA LEU A 461 10.83 -15.32 -64.47
C LEU A 461 11.29 -15.97 -65.78
N GLU A 462 12.00 -15.22 -66.63
CA GLU A 462 12.62 -15.75 -67.85
C GLU A 462 13.63 -16.86 -67.52
N LYS A 463 14.52 -16.64 -66.54
CA LYS A 463 15.46 -17.68 -66.07
C LYS A 463 14.73 -18.92 -65.55
N ILE A 464 13.73 -18.74 -64.69
CA ILE A 464 12.94 -19.86 -64.15
C ILE A 464 12.26 -20.65 -65.27
N LEU A 465 11.73 -19.96 -66.29
CA LEU A 465 11.13 -20.60 -67.46
C LEU A 465 12.14 -21.40 -68.28
N GLU A 466 13.36 -20.88 -68.42
CA GLU A 466 14.44 -21.52 -69.15
C GLU A 466 14.91 -22.79 -68.41
N ASP A 467 15.12 -22.69 -67.09
CA ASP A 467 15.43 -23.82 -66.21
C ASP A 467 14.33 -24.89 -66.26
N TYR A 468 13.06 -24.48 -66.19
CA TYR A 468 11.92 -25.39 -66.30
C TYR A 468 11.89 -26.15 -67.64
N LYS A 469 12.18 -25.46 -68.75
CA LYS A 469 12.26 -26.10 -70.07
C LYS A 469 13.39 -27.12 -70.13
N ALA A 470 14.56 -26.79 -69.56
CA ALA A 470 15.70 -27.70 -69.50
C ALA A 470 15.37 -28.97 -68.71
N ILE A 471 14.79 -28.83 -67.50
CA ILE A 471 14.35 -29.97 -66.67
C ILE A 471 13.33 -30.82 -67.42
N ARG A 472 12.39 -30.21 -68.13
CA ARG A 472 11.38 -30.94 -68.90
C ARG A 472 11.99 -31.74 -70.06
N GLN A 473 12.98 -31.18 -70.75
CA GLN A 473 13.72 -31.89 -71.79
C GLN A 473 14.51 -33.06 -71.22
N GLU A 474 15.21 -32.85 -70.10
CA GLU A 474 15.97 -33.89 -69.42
C GLU A 474 15.08 -35.04 -68.95
N ASN A 475 13.95 -34.72 -68.30
CA ASN A 475 12.96 -35.71 -67.88
C ASN A 475 12.37 -36.49 -69.06
N SER A 476 12.12 -35.84 -70.21
CA SER A 476 11.67 -36.51 -71.42
C SER A 476 12.73 -37.46 -71.98
N ALA A 477 14.00 -37.07 -71.94
CA ALA A 477 15.12 -37.90 -72.39
C ALA A 477 15.33 -39.11 -71.45
N LEU A 478 15.20 -38.91 -70.14
CA LEU A 478 15.24 -39.98 -69.14
C LEU A 478 14.07 -40.95 -69.32
N ALA A 479 12.85 -40.46 -69.53
CA ALA A 479 11.68 -41.29 -69.79
C ALA A 479 11.82 -42.11 -71.08
N ALA A 480 12.44 -41.56 -72.13
CA ALA A 480 12.75 -42.31 -73.34
C ALA A 480 13.77 -43.44 -73.07
N LYS A 481 14.85 -43.17 -72.32
CA LYS A 481 15.84 -44.18 -71.93
C LYS A 481 15.25 -45.32 -71.08
N ILE A 482 14.28 -45.02 -70.22
CA ILE A 482 13.58 -46.03 -69.39
C ILE A 482 12.65 -46.92 -70.25
N ARG A 483 12.21 -46.43 -71.41
CA ARG A 483 11.31 -47.17 -72.31
C ARG A 483 12.04 -48.04 -73.33
N ASP A 484 13.31 -47.70 -73.61
CA ASP A 484 14.17 -48.42 -74.57
C ASP A 484 15.11 -49.44 -73.89
N GLY A 485 15.05 -49.58 -72.56
CA GLY A 485 15.69 -50.63 -71.77
C GLY A 485 14.65 -51.49 -71.07
#